data_AF-N6XWR2-F1
#
_entry.id   AF-N6XWR2-F1
#
_cell.length_a   1.000
_cell.length_b   1.000
_cell.length_c   1.000
_cell.angle_alpha   90.00
_cell.angle_beta   90.00
_cell.angle_gamma   90.00
#
_symmetry.space_group_name_H-M   'P 1'
#
loop_
_entity.id
_entity.type
_entity.pdbx_description
1 polymer ?
#
loop_
_entity_poly.entity_id
_entity_poly.type
_entity_poly.pdbx_seq_one_letter_code
_entity_poly.pdbx_strand_id
1 'polypeptide(L)'
;MKRKAVLEAVRAIPPAQDFVWDGSDEDDRPATAVELAAGIEAARRKRGRPVGSGTKEQVAIRIDHDILEAFRSGGPGWQTRMNDALREWVKKHPTP
;
A
#
# COMPACT_ATOMS: atom_id res chain seq x y z
N MET A 1 -17.44 22.61 5.59
CA MET A 1 -17.05 22.99 6.97
C MET A 1 -15.60 23.45 6.98
N LYS A 2 -15.28 24.60 7.58
CA LYS A 2 -13.93 25.19 7.55
C LYS A 2 -13.02 24.48 8.58
N ARG A 3 -11.87 23.95 8.14
CA ARG A 3 -10.88 23.20 8.96
C ARG A 3 -10.54 23.87 10.30
N LYS A 4 -10.50 25.21 10.32
CA LYS A 4 -10.22 26.01 11.52
C LYS A 4 -11.26 25.82 12.63
N ALA A 5 -12.54 25.75 12.27
CA ALA A 5 -13.63 25.55 13.22
C ALA A 5 -13.61 24.13 13.83
N VAL A 6 -13.19 23.13 13.05
CA VAL A 6 -13.01 21.75 13.55
C VAL A 6 -11.88 21.68 14.57
N LEU A 7 -10.75 22.35 14.30
CA LEU A 7 -9.60 22.37 15.22
C LEU A 7 -9.88 23.11 16.53
N GLU A 8 -10.63 24.23 16.48
CA GLU A 8 -11.05 24.92 17.70
C GLU A 8 -12.05 24.11 18.51
N ALA A 9 -13.01 23.44 17.85
CA ALA A 9 -13.96 22.56 18.53
C ALA A 9 -13.27 21.37 19.22
N VAL A 10 -12.28 20.74 18.57
CA VAL A 10 -11.49 19.64 19.16
C VAL A 10 -10.66 20.12 20.36
N ARG A 11 -10.10 21.33 20.29
CA ARG A 11 -9.28 21.90 21.38
C ARG A 11 -10.10 22.41 22.57
N ALA A 12 -11.40 22.66 22.37
CA ALA A 12 -12.33 23.12 23.41
C ALA A 12 -12.93 21.97 24.23
N ILE A 13 -12.65 20.70 23.88
CA ILE A 13 -13.05 19.54 24.68
C ILE A 13 -12.23 19.56 25.99
N PRO A 14 -12.88 19.56 27.17
CA PRO A 14 -12.17 19.48 28.44
C PRO A 14 -11.41 18.14 28.52
N PRO A 15 -10.12 18.13 28.89
CA PRO A 15 -9.29 16.91 28.90
C PRO A 15 -9.79 15.82 29.86
N ALA A 16 -10.77 16.14 30.71
CA ALA A 16 -11.37 15.20 31.66
C ALA A 16 -12.50 14.34 31.07
N GLN A 17 -12.87 14.53 29.79
CA GLN A 17 -13.82 13.65 29.07
C GLN A 17 -13.14 12.77 28.02
N ASP A 18 -11.81 12.89 27.88
CA ASP A 18 -11.00 11.96 27.11
C ASP A 18 -10.79 10.71 27.99
N PHE A 19 -11.31 9.57 27.52
CA PHE A 19 -11.18 8.22 28.10
C PHE A 19 -10.25 8.11 29.32
N VAL A 20 -10.81 8.24 30.52
CA VAL A 20 -10.07 7.99 31.77
C VAL A 20 -10.05 6.49 31.98
N TRP A 21 -8.90 5.87 31.74
CA TRP A 21 -8.69 4.45 32.04
C TRP A 21 -9.04 4.18 33.51
N ASP A 22 -9.96 3.24 33.73
CA ASP A 22 -10.55 2.96 35.05
C ASP A 22 -9.65 2.07 35.93
N GLY A 23 -8.53 1.59 35.39
CA GLY A 23 -7.60 0.69 36.06
C GLY A 23 -8.07 -0.77 36.14
N SER A 24 -9.22 -1.10 35.53
CA SER A 24 -9.81 -2.44 35.61
C SER A 24 -9.28 -3.37 34.54
N ASP A 25 -9.03 -2.87 33.32
CA ASP A 25 -8.55 -3.65 32.19
C ASP A 25 -7.24 -3.11 31.62
N GLU A 26 -6.15 -3.86 31.79
CA GLU A 26 -4.82 -3.49 31.29
C GLU A 26 -4.79 -3.30 29.76
N ASP A 27 -5.69 -3.93 29.00
CA ASP A 27 -5.75 -3.80 27.53
C ASP A 27 -6.41 -2.47 27.07
N ASP A 28 -7.22 -1.85 27.93
CA ASP A 28 -7.88 -0.55 27.67
C ASP A 28 -7.01 0.66 28.05
N ARG A 29 -5.82 0.42 28.60
CA ARG A 29 -4.92 1.50 29.00
C ARG A 29 -4.41 2.28 27.78
N PRO A 30 -4.25 3.61 27.89
CA PRO A 30 -3.61 4.36 26.83
C PRO A 30 -2.16 3.89 26.66
N ALA A 31 -1.72 3.76 25.40
CA ALA A 31 -0.34 3.44 25.10
C ALA A 31 0.61 4.48 25.73
N THR A 32 1.69 4.00 26.33
CA THR A 32 2.77 4.88 26.78
C THR A 32 3.42 5.59 25.59
N ALA A 33 4.10 6.71 25.83
CA ALA A 33 4.80 7.44 24.77
C ALA A 33 5.81 6.57 24.01
N VAL A 34 6.43 5.59 24.69
CA VAL A 34 7.37 4.63 24.11
C VAL A 34 6.66 3.62 23.21
N GLU A 35 5.55 3.04 23.68
CA GLU A 35 4.74 2.10 22.89
C GLU A 35 4.12 2.78 21.66
N LEU A 36 3.62 4.01 21.82
CA LEU A 36 3.09 4.80 20.72
C LEU A 36 4.17 5.10 19.66
N ALA A 37 5.37 5.50 20.10
CA ALA A 37 6.49 5.75 19.20
C ALA A 37 6.90 4.48 18.44
N ALA A 38 6.98 3.34 19.12
CA ALA A 38 7.30 2.05 18.51
C ALA A 38 6.23 1.60 17.50
N GLY A 39 4.94 1.78 17.84
CA GLY A 39 3.82 1.49 16.94
C GLY A 39 3.84 2.36 15.67
N ILE A 40 4.14 3.66 15.82
CA ILE A 40 4.31 4.58 14.69
C ILE A 40 5.50 4.17 13.81
N GLU A 41 6.64 3.81 14.41
CA GLU A 41 7.83 3.36 13.67
C GLU A 41 7.57 2.06 12.89
N ALA A 42 6.91 1.09 13.53
CA ALA A 42 6.50 -0.17 12.90
C ALA A 42 5.51 0.06 11.75
N ALA A 43 4.55 0.97 11.92
CA ALA A 43 3.60 1.35 10.87
C ALA A 43 4.30 2.08 9.70
N ARG A 44 5.30 2.92 9.97
CA ARG A 44 6.11 3.59 8.93
C ARG A 44 6.88 2.59 8.07
N ARG A 45 7.43 1.52 8.66
CA ARG A 45 8.10 0.44 7.90
C ARG A 45 7.15 -0.31 6.97
N LYS A 46 5.86 -0.39 7.30
CA LYS A 46 4.85 -1.11 6.50
C LYS A 46 4.12 -0.25 5.47
N ARG A 47 4.28 1.08 5.48
CA ARG A 47 3.49 1.98 4.63
C ARG A 47 4.15 2.18 3.26
N GLY A 48 3.76 1.37 2.28
CA GLY A 48 4.06 1.63 0.87
C GLY A 48 4.02 0.38 0.00
N ARG A 49 3.56 0.53 -1.24
CA ARG A 49 3.76 -0.46 -2.30
C ARG A 49 5.28 -0.63 -2.51
N PRO A 50 5.80 -1.85 -2.76
CA PRO A 50 7.22 -2.06 -3.00
C PRO A 50 7.80 -1.07 -4.02
N VAL A 51 8.96 -0.52 -3.68
CA VAL A 51 9.78 0.33 -4.55
C VAL A 51 10.05 -0.44 -5.85
N GLY A 52 9.68 0.14 -6.99
CA GLY A 52 9.78 -0.51 -8.32
C GLY A 52 8.44 -0.81 -9.00
N SER A 53 7.32 -0.52 -8.34
CA SER A 53 5.99 -0.61 -8.94
C SER A 53 5.59 0.56 -9.84
N GLY A 54 6.41 1.60 -9.94
CA GLY A 54 6.11 2.83 -10.70
C GLY A 54 6.44 2.79 -12.19
N THR A 55 7.13 1.74 -12.68
CA THR A 55 7.56 1.66 -14.09
C THR A 55 6.68 0.79 -14.96
N LYS A 56 5.76 0.02 -14.36
CA LYS A 56 4.84 -0.85 -15.09
C LYS A 56 3.49 -0.16 -15.21
N GLU A 57 3.06 0.05 -16.45
CA GLU A 57 1.72 0.53 -16.74
C GLU A 57 0.76 -0.64 -16.91
N GLN A 58 -0.40 -0.59 -16.24
CA GLN A 58 -1.46 -1.58 -16.43
C GLN A 58 -2.35 -1.13 -17.59
N VAL A 59 -2.32 -1.90 -18.67
CA VAL A 59 -3.14 -1.65 -19.86
C VAL A 59 -4.09 -2.82 -20.10
N ALA A 60 -5.30 -2.53 -20.60
CA ALA A 60 -6.24 -3.54 -21.04
C ALA A 60 -6.04 -3.79 -22.54
N ILE A 61 -5.37 -4.89 -22.89
CA ILE A 61 -5.13 -5.32 -24.28
C ILE A 61 -5.78 -6.67 -24.55
N ARG A 62 -6.16 -6.92 -25.80
CA ARG A 62 -6.59 -8.24 -26.26
C ARG A 62 -5.37 -9.00 -26.78
N ILE A 63 -5.21 -10.24 -26.35
CA ILE A 63 -4.15 -11.16 -26.77
C ILE A 63 -4.85 -12.42 -27.27
N ASP A 64 -4.31 -13.04 -28.32
CA ASP A 64 -4.82 -14.30 -28.85
C ASP A 64 -4.80 -15.41 -27.79
N HIS A 65 -5.79 -16.30 -27.87
CA HIS A 65 -6.04 -17.29 -26.82
C HIS A 65 -4.91 -18.30 -26.67
N ASP A 66 -4.37 -18.78 -27.80
CA ASP A 66 -3.27 -19.74 -27.88
C ASP A 66 -1.97 -19.19 -27.29
N ILE A 67 -1.65 -17.92 -27.56
CA ILE A 67 -0.49 -17.23 -26.97
C ILE A 67 -0.66 -17.15 -25.45
N LEU A 68 -1.85 -16.73 -25.00
CA LEU A 68 -2.13 -16.61 -23.58
C LEU A 68 -2.06 -17.96 -22.85
N GLU A 69 -2.56 -19.02 -23.48
CA GLU A 69 -2.49 -20.39 -22.98
C GLU A 69 -1.03 -20.86 -22.87
N ALA A 70 -0.22 -20.62 -23.90
CA ALA A 70 1.19 -21.00 -23.93
C ALA A 70 2.00 -20.38 -22.77
N PHE A 71 1.72 -19.12 -22.42
CA PHE A 71 2.38 -18.51 -21.26
C PHE A 71 1.86 -19.07 -19.93
N ARG A 72 0.54 -19.24 -19.80
CA ARG A 72 -0.13 -19.75 -18.58
C ARG A 72 0.26 -21.18 -18.25
N SER A 73 0.44 -22.05 -19.25
CA SER A 73 0.84 -23.45 -19.06
C SER A 73 2.20 -23.58 -18.38
N GLY A 74 3.08 -22.58 -18.54
CA GLY A 74 4.35 -22.49 -17.82
C GLY A 74 4.23 -22.16 -16.32
N GLY A 75 3.02 -22.06 -15.77
CA GLY A 75 2.78 -21.89 -14.34
C GLY A 75 3.01 -20.47 -13.80
N PRO A 76 3.19 -20.31 -12.47
CA PRO A 76 3.37 -19.02 -11.81
C PRO A 76 4.43 -18.14 -12.48
N GLY A 77 4.20 -16.82 -12.49
CA GLY A 77 5.10 -15.86 -13.14
C GLY A 77 4.96 -15.74 -14.67
N TRP A 78 3.92 -16.33 -15.27
CA TRP A 78 3.69 -16.25 -16.72
C TRP A 78 3.59 -14.82 -17.27
N GLN A 79 3.01 -13.88 -16.52
CA GLN A 79 2.95 -12.47 -16.91
C GLN A 79 4.34 -11.83 -16.96
N THR A 80 5.24 -12.20 -16.05
CA THR A 80 6.64 -11.73 -16.06
C THR A 80 7.35 -12.25 -17.30
N ARG A 81 7.22 -13.54 -17.60
CA ARG A 81 7.80 -14.14 -18.82
C ARG A 81 7.26 -13.49 -20.09
N MET A 82 5.96 -13.22 -20.14
CA MET A 82 5.34 -12.50 -21.27
C MET A 82 5.91 -11.09 -21.42
N ASN A 83 6.06 -10.35 -20.33
CA ASN A 83 6.68 -9.03 -20.36
C ASN A 83 8.16 -9.06 -20.79
N ASP A 84 8.91 -10.08 -20.37
CA ASP A 84 10.32 -10.24 -20.77
C ASP A 84 10.45 -10.56 -22.26
N ALA A 85 9.56 -11.39 -22.81
CA ALA A 85 9.48 -11.65 -24.25
C ALA A 85 9.17 -10.37 -25.04
N LEU A 86 8.24 -9.54 -24.57
CA LEU A 86 7.95 -8.23 -25.18
C LEU A 86 9.17 -7.30 -25.13
N ARG A 87 9.89 -7.26 -24.00
CA ARG A 87 11.11 -6.47 -23.87
C ARG A 87 12.20 -6.92 -24.84
N GLU A 88 12.37 -8.23 -24.99
CA GLU A 88 13.32 -8.81 -25.94
C GLU A 88 12.94 -8.48 -27.39
N TRP A 89 11.65 -8.57 -27.73
CA TRP A 89 11.15 -8.23 -29.06
C TRP A 89 11.46 -6.78 -29.42
N VAL A 90 11.21 -5.83 -28.51
CA VAL A 90 11.50 -4.40 -28.72
C VAL A 90 13.01 -4.15 -28.87
N LYS A 91 13.86 -4.83 -28.09
CA LYS A 91 15.32 -4.71 -28.23
C LYS A 91 15.81 -5.19 -29.60
N LYS A 92 15.19 -6.25 -30.14
CA LYS A 92 15.55 -6.83 -31.45
C LYS A 92 14.98 -6.04 -32.63
N HIS A 93 13.85 -5.35 -32.42
CA HIS A 93 13.16 -4.56 -33.44
C HIS A 93 13.06 -3.11 -32.97
N PRO A 94 14.18 -2.38 -32.91
CA PRO A 94 14.12 -0.95 -32.66
C PRO A 94 13.34 -0.31 -33.81
N THR A 95 12.22 0.34 -33.48
CA THR A 95 11.51 1.19 -34.43
C THR A 95 12.46 2.33 -34.84
N PRO A 96 12.57 2.66 -36.14
CA PRO A 96 13.42 3.76 -36.60
C PRO A 96 13.01 5.12 -36.03
#